data_AF-G2R577-F1
#
_entry.id   AF-G2R577-F1
#
_cell.length_a   1.000
_cell.length_b   1.000
_cell.length_c   1.000
_cell.angle_alpha   90.00
_cell.angle_beta   90.00
_cell.angle_gamma   90.00
#
_symmetry.space_group_name_H-M   'P 1'
#
loop_
_entity.id
_entity.type
_entity.pdbx_description
1 polymer ?
#
loop_
_entity_poly.entity_id
_entity_poly.type
_entity_poly.pdbx_seq_one_letter_code
_entity_poly.pdbx_strand_id
1 'polypeptide(L)'
;MDELLRPASIVRTTKTDAGADLLRERSVQERTNTAEAKSKAEQRRTPASPEDALEILRHEPDYDSLTSVLKFLSRHEAAGSSFPTIKLPSPLSAQLVQVLVAEIVPNYWALLVEDVHQGKDSGLKLLLYCISSVAGVNAILVRLRALIQEAKSEAADKARRPDISLNLGILLDLLCRVLHGDGWLLGAWRAATSGSDAPARVRPRVQEIVATFGSGRIVSLAAEADEVAKANSPKKKDEGIWPADSLQYTEWLARNIVKLALSGETADETRLASDLFAKAMRLGHPGRRHCLSRYGMGR
;
A
#
# COMPACT_ATOMS: atom_id res chain seq x y z
N MET A 1 -48.77 -1.08 35.46
CA MET A 1 -47.77 -0.91 34.39
C MET A 1 -46.41 -1.11 35.04
N ASP A 2 -46.07 -2.36 35.32
CA ASP A 2 -45.44 -3.32 34.39
C ASP A 2 -43.94 -3.34 34.71
N GLU A 3 -43.46 -4.37 35.41
CA GLU A 3 -42.95 -5.60 34.77
C GLU A 3 -41.65 -5.29 34.01
N LEU A 4 -40.47 -5.66 34.52
CA LEU A 4 -39.64 -6.81 34.06
C LEU A 4 -38.18 -6.40 34.43
N LEU A 5 -37.25 -7.15 35.04
CA LEU A 5 -36.94 -8.58 35.07
C LEU A 5 -36.03 -8.92 36.28
N ARG A 6 -36.04 -10.20 36.62
CA ARG A 6 -35.32 -10.90 37.69
C ARG A 6 -33.83 -11.12 37.38
N PRO A 7 -32.97 -11.29 38.40
CA PRO A 7 -31.68 -11.98 38.26
C PRO A 7 -31.83 -13.50 38.48
N ALA A 8 -31.31 -14.33 37.59
CA ALA A 8 -31.18 -15.79 37.75
C ALA A 8 -29.73 -16.19 37.42
N SER A 9 -28.97 -16.62 38.42
CA SER A 9 -28.75 -18.01 38.87
C SER A 9 -27.55 -18.66 38.17
N ILE A 10 -26.44 -18.72 38.92
CA ILE A 10 -25.23 -19.49 38.57
C ILE A 10 -25.31 -20.80 39.35
N VAL A 11 -25.46 -21.93 38.65
CA VAL A 11 -25.37 -23.26 39.26
C VAL A 11 -23.97 -23.81 39.00
N ARG A 12 -23.18 -23.92 40.08
CA ARG A 12 -21.97 -24.75 40.15
C ARG A 12 -22.38 -26.15 40.58
N THR A 13 -22.08 -27.16 39.79
CA THR A 13 -22.04 -28.56 40.23
C THR A 13 -20.59 -29.00 40.40
N THR A 14 -20.18 -29.10 41.65
CA THR A 14 -19.10 -29.95 42.13
C THR A 14 -19.57 -31.41 42.13
N LYS A 15 -18.67 -32.38 41.89
CA LYS A 15 -18.03 -33.22 42.94
C LYS A 15 -17.62 -34.62 42.42
N THR A 16 -16.37 -35.00 42.75
CA THR A 16 -15.87 -36.33 43.23
C THR A 16 -15.96 -37.56 42.31
N ASP A 17 -15.05 -38.54 42.34
CA ASP A 17 -13.74 -38.76 42.98
C ASP A 17 -13.13 -40.03 42.35
N ALA A 18 -11.82 -40.25 42.57
CA ALA A 18 -11.09 -41.52 42.49
C ALA A 18 -11.00 -42.20 41.10
N GLY A 19 -9.86 -42.65 40.60
CA GLY A 19 -8.58 -42.98 41.21
C GLY A 19 -8.09 -44.29 40.57
N ALA A 20 -6.90 -44.25 39.97
CA ALA A 20 -6.00 -45.37 39.60
C ALA A 20 -6.57 -46.54 38.76
N ASP A 21 -6.25 -46.63 37.47
CA ASP A 21 -4.99 -47.19 36.92
C ASP A 21 -4.96 -48.72 36.93
N LEU A 22 -5.24 -49.33 35.76
CA LEU A 22 -4.77 -50.68 35.42
C LEU A 22 -4.51 -50.79 33.91
N LEU A 23 -3.21 -50.73 33.61
CA LEU A 23 -2.52 -51.02 32.36
C LEU A 23 -3.10 -52.22 31.58
N ARG A 24 -3.33 -52.05 30.27
CA ARG A 24 -3.31 -53.16 29.30
C ARG A 24 -2.61 -52.75 28.01
N GLU A 25 -1.59 -53.54 27.70
CA GLU A 25 -0.58 -53.35 26.66
C GLU A 25 -1.09 -53.40 25.20
N ARG A 26 -0.30 -52.72 24.35
CA ARG A 26 0.04 -53.02 22.94
C ARG A 26 -1.07 -53.32 21.94
N SER A 27 -1.16 -52.43 20.96
CA SER A 27 -0.87 -52.80 19.57
C SER A 27 -0.28 -51.60 18.82
N VAL A 28 0.95 -51.79 18.35
CA VAL A 28 1.62 -50.93 17.37
C VAL A 28 0.87 -51.12 16.06
N GLN A 29 0.23 -50.06 15.56
CA GLN A 29 -0.23 -50.03 14.18
C GLN A 29 -0.06 -48.63 13.62
N GLU A 30 0.93 -48.53 12.73
CA GLU A 30 1.27 -47.46 11.80
C GLU A 30 0.17 -46.42 11.59
N ARG A 31 0.36 -45.24 12.22
CA ARG A 31 -0.20 -43.99 11.72
C ARG A 31 0.79 -43.37 10.75
N THR A 32 0.85 -43.91 9.53
CA THR A 32 1.55 -43.28 8.42
C THR A 32 0.81 -41.99 8.02
N ASN A 33 1.36 -40.87 8.47
CA ASN A 33 1.65 -39.68 7.66
C ASN A 33 0.64 -39.31 6.57
N THR A 34 -0.60 -38.97 6.94
CA THR A 34 -1.59 -38.44 5.98
C THR A 34 -2.28 -37.14 6.41
N ALA A 35 -1.94 -36.59 7.59
CA ALA A 35 -2.46 -35.31 8.06
C ALA A 35 -1.58 -34.11 7.70
N GLU A 36 -0.26 -34.27 7.56
CA GLU A 36 0.66 -33.17 7.22
C GLU A 36 0.74 -32.87 5.71
N ALA A 37 0.22 -33.75 4.85
CA ALA A 37 0.20 -33.53 3.40
C ALA A 37 -1.00 -32.69 2.92
N LYS A 38 -2.10 -32.63 3.69
CA LYS A 38 -3.28 -31.83 3.33
C LYS A 38 -3.10 -30.35 3.63
N SER A 39 -2.45 -29.99 4.74
CA SER A 39 -2.19 -28.58 5.08
C SER A 39 -1.17 -27.94 4.13
N LYS A 40 -0.18 -28.71 3.65
CA LYS A 40 0.86 -28.20 2.75
C LYS A 40 0.41 -28.08 1.28
N ALA A 41 -0.63 -28.82 0.88
CA ALA A 41 -1.21 -28.75 -0.47
C ALA A 41 -2.21 -27.60 -0.63
N GLU A 42 -2.86 -27.16 0.45
CA GLU A 42 -3.76 -25.99 0.44
C GLU A 42 -3.02 -24.64 0.39
N GLN A 43 -1.72 -24.62 0.66
CA GLN A 43 -0.87 -23.42 0.75
C GLN A 43 -0.12 -23.09 -0.54
N ARG A 44 -0.35 -23.81 -1.66
CA ARG A 44 0.17 -23.44 -2.98
C ARG A 44 -0.97 -23.17 -3.94
N ARG A 45 -1.81 -22.19 -3.60
CA ARG A 45 -2.94 -21.78 -4.45
C ARG A 45 -2.47 -20.72 -5.43
N THR A 46 -2.31 -21.10 -6.70
CA THR A 46 -2.33 -20.11 -7.79
C THR A 46 -3.78 -19.64 -7.96
N PRO A 47 -4.07 -18.34 -7.81
CA PRO A 47 -5.45 -17.86 -7.91
C PRO A 47 -6.02 -18.13 -9.30
N ALA A 48 -7.25 -18.63 -9.33
CA ALA A 48 -7.99 -18.87 -10.58
C ALA A 48 -8.77 -17.63 -11.05
N SER A 49 -9.08 -16.71 -10.13
CA SER A 49 -9.83 -15.49 -10.39
C SER A 49 -9.31 -14.32 -9.52
N PRO A 50 -9.63 -13.06 -9.88
CA PRO A 50 -9.26 -11.89 -9.07
C PRO A 50 -10.00 -11.85 -7.71
N GLU A 51 -11.18 -12.45 -7.60
CA GLU A 51 -11.90 -12.62 -6.33
C GLU A 51 -11.22 -13.67 -5.44
N ASP A 52 -10.77 -14.78 -6.03
CA ASP A 52 -9.98 -15.82 -5.35
C ASP A 52 -8.64 -15.25 -4.87
N ALA A 53 -7.98 -14.41 -5.69
CA ALA A 53 -6.79 -13.67 -5.27
C ALA A 53 -7.07 -12.77 -4.05
N LEU A 54 -8.23 -12.09 -4.01
CA LEU A 54 -8.61 -11.25 -2.87
C LEU A 54 -8.86 -12.07 -1.61
N GLU A 55 -9.50 -13.23 -1.74
CA GLU A 55 -9.72 -14.16 -0.63
C GLU A 55 -8.39 -14.68 -0.06
N ILE A 56 -7.47 -15.10 -0.93
CA ILE A 56 -6.12 -15.54 -0.53
C ILE A 56 -5.37 -14.43 0.21
N LEU A 57 -5.42 -13.17 -0.27
CA LEU A 57 -4.74 -12.05 0.38
C LEU A 57 -5.29 -11.73 1.77
N ARG A 58 -6.61 -11.88 1.98
CA ARG A 58 -7.27 -11.64 3.30
C ARG A 58 -6.97 -12.71 4.33
N HIS A 59 -6.59 -13.91 3.91
CA HIS A 59 -6.27 -15.03 4.79
C HIS A 59 -4.79 -15.10 5.17
N GLU A 60 -4.06 -13.98 5.08
CA GLU A 60 -2.62 -13.90 5.39
C GLU A 60 -1.81 -15.01 4.69
N PRO A 61 -1.59 -14.88 3.37
CA PRO A 61 -0.97 -15.94 2.59
C PRO A 61 0.50 -16.15 2.97
N ASP A 62 1.00 -17.37 2.79
CA ASP A 62 2.45 -17.61 2.87
C ASP A 62 3.19 -16.84 1.75
N TYR A 63 4.50 -16.66 1.90
CA TYR A 63 5.30 -15.86 0.98
C TYR A 63 5.24 -16.37 -0.48
N ASP A 64 5.20 -17.69 -0.65
CA ASP A 64 5.09 -18.34 -1.96
C ASP A 64 3.71 -18.11 -2.59
N SER A 65 2.61 -18.19 -1.83
CA SER A 65 1.27 -17.83 -2.31
C SER A 65 1.14 -16.36 -2.61
N LEU A 66 1.70 -15.48 -1.76
CA LEU A 66 1.72 -14.04 -2.00
C LEU A 66 2.40 -13.73 -3.33
N THR A 67 3.58 -14.31 -3.56
CA THR A 67 4.32 -14.13 -4.82
C THR A 67 3.54 -14.67 -6.00
N SER A 68 2.85 -15.80 -5.85
CA SER A 68 2.00 -16.38 -6.88
C SER A 68 0.79 -15.49 -7.22
N VAL A 69 0.16 -14.89 -6.22
CA VAL A 69 -0.93 -13.92 -6.38
C VAL A 69 -0.43 -12.65 -7.05
N LEU A 70 0.69 -12.08 -6.61
CA LEU A 70 1.29 -10.89 -7.22
C LEU A 70 1.68 -11.16 -8.67
N LYS A 71 2.23 -12.35 -8.98
CA LYS A 71 2.50 -12.79 -10.36
C LYS A 71 1.20 -12.83 -11.17
N PHE A 72 0.14 -13.43 -10.64
CA PHE A 72 -1.16 -13.48 -11.31
C PHE A 72 -1.71 -12.07 -11.62
N LEU A 73 -1.72 -11.17 -10.64
CA LEU A 73 -2.20 -9.79 -10.78
C LEU A 73 -1.34 -8.94 -11.73
N SER A 74 -0.06 -9.30 -11.88
CA SER A 74 0.87 -8.62 -12.80
C SER A 74 0.77 -9.07 -14.26
N ARG A 75 0.13 -10.22 -14.54
CA ARG A 75 0.01 -10.74 -15.90
C ARG A 75 -0.87 -9.82 -16.73
N HIS A 76 -0.30 -9.27 -17.79
CA HIS A 76 -1.02 -8.50 -18.79
C HIS A 76 -1.74 -9.46 -19.73
N GLU A 77 -3.03 -9.21 -19.98
CA GLU A 77 -3.89 -9.84 -21.01
C GLU A 77 -3.25 -11.02 -21.76
N ALA A 78 -3.27 -12.21 -21.16
CA ALA A 78 -3.23 -13.41 -21.98
C ALA A 78 -4.64 -13.56 -22.55
N ALA A 79 -4.76 -13.40 -23.87
CA ALA A 79 -6.02 -13.50 -24.63
C ALA A 79 -6.92 -14.61 -24.08
N GLY A 80 -7.96 -14.23 -23.31
CA GLY A 80 -8.88 -15.16 -22.67
C GLY A 80 -9.15 -14.92 -21.17
N SER A 81 -8.37 -14.10 -20.45
CA SER A 81 -8.70 -13.75 -19.05
C SER A 81 -9.72 -12.61 -18.98
N SER A 82 -10.83 -12.83 -18.28
CA SER A 82 -11.92 -11.84 -18.07
C SER A 82 -11.55 -10.66 -17.17
N PHE A 83 -10.36 -10.67 -16.55
CA PHE A 83 -9.93 -9.61 -15.66
C PHE A 83 -9.07 -8.57 -16.41
N PRO A 84 -9.53 -7.31 -16.50
CA PRO A 84 -8.69 -6.23 -16.99
C PRO A 84 -7.54 -5.96 -15.99
N THR A 85 -6.39 -5.53 -16.51
CA THR A 85 -5.19 -5.20 -15.72
C THR A 85 -5.52 -4.49 -14.41
N ILE A 86 -4.88 -4.86 -13.29
CA ILE A 86 -5.11 -4.29 -11.95
C ILE A 86 -5.02 -2.75 -11.89
N LYS A 87 -4.31 -2.14 -12.85
CA LYS A 87 -4.17 -0.69 -12.99
C LYS A 87 -5.42 0.01 -13.52
N LEU A 88 -6.33 -0.72 -14.15
CA LEU A 88 -7.61 -0.19 -14.60
C LEU A 88 -8.51 0.06 -13.39
N PRO A 89 -9.12 1.24 -13.25
CA PRO A 89 -9.97 1.55 -12.11
C PRO A 89 -11.28 0.76 -12.17
N SER A 90 -11.43 -0.19 -11.24
CA SER A 90 -12.65 -0.96 -10.99
C SER A 90 -12.84 -1.13 -9.48
N PRO A 91 -14.07 -1.41 -9.00
CA PRO A 91 -14.31 -1.66 -7.58
C PRO A 91 -13.47 -2.83 -7.03
N LEU A 92 -13.22 -3.85 -7.85
CA LEU A 92 -12.42 -5.01 -7.46
C LEU A 92 -10.93 -4.69 -7.39
N SER A 93 -10.39 -3.98 -8.39
CA SER A 93 -8.98 -3.55 -8.36
C SER A 93 -8.69 -2.58 -7.21
N ALA A 94 -9.63 -1.69 -6.89
CA ALA A 94 -9.52 -0.82 -5.71
C ALA A 94 -9.47 -1.62 -4.39
N GLN A 95 -10.30 -2.65 -4.25
CA GLN A 95 -10.28 -3.52 -3.06
C GLN A 95 -8.97 -4.32 -2.94
N LEU A 96 -8.50 -4.90 -4.04
CA LEU A 96 -7.22 -5.61 -4.07
C LEU A 96 -6.07 -4.69 -3.64
N VAL A 97 -5.99 -3.51 -4.24
CA VAL A 97 -4.96 -2.51 -3.93
C VAL A 97 -5.05 -2.05 -2.47
N GLN A 98 -6.26 -1.87 -1.94
CA GLN A 98 -6.44 -1.51 -0.54
C GLN A 98 -5.90 -2.60 0.41
N VAL A 99 -6.21 -3.87 0.15
CA VAL A 99 -5.68 -5.00 0.95
C VAL A 99 -4.15 -5.07 0.83
N LEU A 100 -3.60 -4.91 -0.37
CA LEU A 100 -2.15 -4.87 -0.58
C LEU A 100 -1.47 -3.77 0.25
N VAL A 101 -2.01 -2.56 0.28
CA VAL A 101 -1.43 -1.44 1.02
C VAL A 101 -1.68 -1.55 2.52
N ALA A 102 -2.85 -2.04 2.94
CA ALA A 102 -3.26 -2.00 4.33
C ALA A 102 -2.81 -3.20 5.16
N GLU A 103 -2.74 -4.38 4.56
CA GLU A 103 -2.48 -5.65 5.25
C GLU A 103 -1.14 -6.23 4.80
N ILE A 104 -0.90 -6.31 3.49
CA ILE A 104 0.30 -6.97 2.97
C ILE A 104 1.57 -6.14 3.16
N VAL A 105 1.54 -4.86 2.80
CA VAL A 105 2.72 -3.99 2.90
C VAL A 105 3.29 -3.97 4.32
N PRO A 106 2.52 -3.66 5.39
CA PRO A 106 3.07 -3.65 6.75
C PRO A 106 3.68 -4.99 7.20
N ASN A 107 3.07 -6.10 6.80
CA ASN A 107 3.43 -7.44 7.29
C ASN A 107 4.60 -8.07 6.52
N TYR A 108 4.72 -7.79 5.21
CA TYR A 108 5.67 -8.45 4.32
C TYR A 108 6.79 -7.54 3.80
N TRP A 109 6.81 -6.24 4.15
CA TRP A 109 7.77 -5.28 3.58
C TRP A 109 9.23 -5.71 3.70
N ALA A 110 9.65 -6.14 4.90
CA ALA A 110 11.04 -6.55 5.15
C ALA A 110 11.44 -7.71 4.22
N LEU A 111 10.60 -8.74 4.14
CA LEU A 111 10.82 -9.91 3.29
C LEU A 111 10.86 -9.52 1.80
N LEU A 112 9.97 -8.63 1.37
CA LEU A 112 9.92 -8.16 -0.02
C LEU A 112 11.15 -7.33 -0.39
N VAL A 113 11.65 -6.49 0.53
CA VAL A 113 12.86 -5.68 0.30
C VAL A 113 14.12 -6.54 0.27
N GLU A 114 14.19 -7.59 1.10
CA GLU A 114 15.30 -8.57 1.05
C GLU A 114 15.29 -9.38 -0.25
N ASP A 115 14.09 -9.65 -0.80
CA ASP A 115 13.90 -10.42 -2.04
C ASP A 115 14.27 -9.67 -3.34
N VAL A 116 14.75 -8.42 -3.25
CA VAL A 116 15.13 -7.61 -4.43
C VAL A 116 16.20 -8.30 -5.30
N HIS A 117 16.97 -9.23 -4.72
CA HIS A 117 17.99 -10.00 -5.41
C HIS A 117 17.44 -11.08 -6.38
N GLN A 118 16.15 -11.44 -6.32
CA GLN A 118 15.54 -12.44 -7.23
C GLN A 118 15.23 -11.93 -8.65
N GLY A 119 15.79 -10.79 -9.06
CA GLY A 119 15.75 -10.35 -10.46
C GLY A 119 14.38 -9.80 -10.89
N LYS A 120 13.87 -10.19 -12.06
CA LYS A 120 12.60 -9.65 -12.63
C LYS A 120 11.35 -10.13 -11.89
N ASP A 121 11.44 -11.27 -11.20
CA ASP A 121 10.34 -11.93 -10.50
C ASP A 121 10.29 -11.60 -9.01
N SER A 122 11.14 -10.68 -8.53
CA SER A 122 11.16 -10.26 -7.12
C SER A 122 9.76 -9.84 -6.68
N GLY A 123 9.31 -10.33 -5.53
CA GLY A 123 7.99 -10.01 -4.99
C GLY A 123 7.76 -8.50 -4.89
N LEU A 124 8.81 -7.73 -4.55
CA LEU A 124 8.73 -6.27 -4.48
C LEU A 124 8.37 -5.61 -5.82
N LYS A 125 9.00 -6.02 -6.93
CA LYS A 125 8.69 -5.42 -8.24
C LYS A 125 7.25 -5.70 -8.67
N LEU A 126 6.76 -6.91 -8.39
CA LEU A 126 5.38 -7.30 -8.66
C LEU A 126 4.39 -6.50 -7.81
N LEU A 127 4.70 -6.33 -6.51
CA LEU A 127 3.91 -5.50 -5.61
C LEU A 127 3.88 -4.04 -6.08
N LEU A 128 5.04 -3.45 -6.38
CA LEU A 128 5.14 -2.09 -6.90
C LEU A 128 4.35 -1.94 -8.20
N TYR A 129 4.43 -2.91 -9.12
CA TYR A 129 3.63 -2.91 -10.33
C TYR A 129 2.12 -2.86 -10.04
N CYS A 130 1.64 -3.69 -9.10
CA CYS A 130 0.23 -3.76 -8.72
C CYS A 130 -0.27 -2.45 -8.05
N ILE A 131 0.58 -1.83 -7.23
CA ILE A 131 0.25 -0.59 -6.50
C ILE A 131 0.49 0.67 -7.36
N SER A 132 1.23 0.58 -8.47
CA SER A 132 1.49 1.70 -9.40
C SER A 132 0.28 2.08 -10.24
N SER A 133 -0.78 2.50 -9.56
CA SER A 133 -2.02 3.06 -10.09
C SER A 133 -2.45 4.26 -9.27
N VAL A 134 -3.34 5.09 -9.82
CA VAL A 134 -3.89 6.25 -9.09
C VAL A 134 -4.61 5.80 -7.80
N ALA A 135 -5.33 4.68 -7.88
CA ALA A 135 -5.98 4.06 -6.72
C ALA A 135 -4.96 3.63 -5.66
N GLY A 136 -3.81 3.09 -6.06
CA GLY A 136 -2.75 2.69 -5.13
C GLY A 136 -2.07 3.85 -4.43
N VAL A 137 -1.77 4.92 -5.16
CA VAL A 137 -1.28 6.16 -4.55
C VAL A 137 -2.32 6.71 -3.57
N ASN A 138 -3.60 6.72 -3.93
CA ASN A 138 -4.66 7.16 -3.04
C ASN A 138 -4.81 6.27 -1.78
N ALA A 139 -4.70 4.95 -1.92
CA ALA A 139 -4.71 4.03 -0.78
C ALA A 139 -3.54 4.30 0.18
N ILE A 140 -2.33 4.54 -0.34
CA ILE A 140 -1.16 4.92 0.47
C ILE A 140 -1.43 6.23 1.22
N LEU A 141 -1.94 7.26 0.53
CA LEU A 141 -2.25 8.55 1.17
C LEU A 141 -3.34 8.42 2.24
N VAL A 142 -4.38 7.61 2.02
CA VAL A 142 -5.42 7.36 3.03
C VAL A 142 -4.82 6.69 4.26
N ARG A 143 -3.96 5.67 4.07
CA ARG A 143 -3.32 4.97 5.18
C ARG A 143 -2.33 5.86 5.94
N LEU A 144 -1.53 6.66 5.24
CA LEU A 144 -0.64 7.66 5.86
C LEU A 144 -1.44 8.61 6.75
N ARG A 145 -2.54 9.16 6.23
CA ARG A 145 -3.41 10.05 7.02
C ARG A 145 -3.96 9.36 8.26
N ALA A 146 -4.43 8.12 8.14
CA ALA A 146 -4.96 7.37 9.27
C ALA A 146 -3.90 7.21 10.38
N LEU A 147 -2.69 6.79 10.02
CA LEU A 147 -1.58 6.62 10.98
C LEU A 147 -1.11 7.94 11.60
N ILE A 148 -1.12 9.04 10.84
CA ILE A 148 -0.84 10.38 11.38
C ILE A 148 -1.88 10.75 12.45
N GLN A 149 -3.18 10.52 12.18
CA GLN A 149 -4.23 10.85 13.14
C GLN A 149 -4.12 9.96 14.40
N GLU A 150 -3.84 8.68 14.22
CA GLU A 150 -3.59 7.74 15.31
C GLU A 150 -2.42 8.19 16.19
N ALA A 151 -1.28 8.54 15.59
CA ALA A 151 -0.12 9.07 16.30
C ALA A 151 -0.44 10.36 17.08
N LYS A 152 -1.29 11.23 16.54
CA LYS A 152 -1.71 12.47 17.20
C LYS A 152 -2.64 12.22 18.38
N SER A 153 -3.57 11.26 18.26
CA SER A 153 -4.42 10.87 19.39
C SER A 153 -3.60 10.26 20.52
N GLU A 154 -2.61 9.42 20.21
CA GLU A 154 -1.78 8.76 21.23
C GLU A 154 -0.79 9.71 21.91
N ALA A 155 -0.35 10.78 21.21
CA ALA A 155 0.47 11.81 21.82
C ALA A 155 -0.23 12.49 23.03
N ALA A 156 -1.57 12.50 23.06
CA ALA A 156 -2.34 12.96 24.21
C ALA A 156 -2.27 11.98 25.40
N ASP A 157 -2.16 10.68 25.11
CA ASP A 157 -2.17 9.59 26.12
C ASP A 157 -0.78 9.15 26.59
N LYS A 158 0.29 9.81 26.12
CA LYS A 158 1.71 9.56 26.47
C LYS A 158 2.24 8.15 26.15
N ALA A 159 1.45 7.29 25.52
CA ALA A 159 1.91 5.98 25.04
C ALA A 159 2.52 6.14 23.64
N ARG A 160 3.85 6.11 23.52
CA ARG A 160 4.50 6.12 22.21
C ARG A 160 4.57 4.70 21.64
N ARG A 161 3.84 4.44 20.56
CA ARG A 161 3.86 3.19 19.81
C ARG A 161 4.92 3.21 18.71
N PRO A 162 6.04 2.45 18.86
CA PRO A 162 7.09 2.43 17.85
C PRO A 162 6.63 1.79 16.52
N ASP A 163 5.60 0.96 16.55
CA ASP A 163 4.97 0.31 15.41
C ASP A 163 4.33 1.31 14.43
N ILE A 164 3.69 2.38 14.92
CA ILE A 164 3.12 3.43 14.05
C ILE A 164 4.23 4.12 13.25
N SER A 165 5.36 4.38 13.90
CA SER A 165 6.51 5.06 13.27
C SER A 165 7.17 4.19 12.21
N LEU A 166 7.28 2.89 12.51
CA LEU A 166 7.76 1.88 11.58
C LEU A 166 6.84 1.81 10.36
N ASN A 167 5.52 1.74 10.56
CA ASN A 167 4.54 1.67 9.48
C ASN A 167 4.50 2.95 8.62
N LEU A 168 4.61 4.14 9.24
CA LEU A 168 4.77 5.39 8.50
C LEU A 168 6.02 5.37 7.64
N GLY A 169 7.15 4.92 8.19
CA GLY A 169 8.40 4.78 7.44
C GLY A 169 8.30 3.81 6.26
N ILE A 170 7.63 2.67 6.45
CA ILE A 170 7.37 1.70 5.37
C ILE A 170 6.52 2.32 4.26
N LEU A 171 5.44 3.01 4.59
CA LEU A 171 4.55 3.62 3.60
C LEU A 171 5.20 4.78 2.87
N LEU A 172 6.08 5.54 3.53
CA LEU A 172 6.88 6.59 2.89
C LEU A 172 7.89 6.00 1.92
N ASP A 173 8.60 4.92 2.28
CA ASP A 173 9.47 4.19 1.35
C ASP A 173 8.69 3.60 0.17
N LEU A 174 7.51 3.01 0.43
CA LEU A 174 6.62 2.54 -0.62
C LEU A 174 6.22 3.68 -1.57
N LEU A 175 5.82 4.83 -1.04
CA LEU A 175 5.47 6.01 -1.85
C LEU A 175 6.64 6.47 -2.72
N CYS A 176 7.85 6.52 -2.15
CA CYS A 176 9.08 6.85 -2.88
C CYS A 176 9.31 5.91 -4.07
N ARG A 177 9.12 4.60 -3.87
CA ARG A 177 9.34 3.57 -4.89
C ARG A 177 8.23 3.53 -5.93
N VAL A 178 6.98 3.71 -5.53
CA VAL A 178 5.82 3.73 -6.45
C VAL A 178 5.89 4.92 -7.38
N LEU A 179 6.23 6.10 -6.86
CA LEU A 179 6.35 7.33 -7.66
C LEU A 179 7.69 7.43 -8.40
N HIS A 180 8.57 6.43 -8.31
CA HIS A 180 9.85 6.50 -8.98
C HIS A 180 9.71 6.49 -10.51
N GLY A 181 10.48 7.36 -11.17
CA GLY A 181 10.61 7.41 -12.63
C GLY A 181 9.81 8.53 -13.29
N ASP A 182 10.32 8.97 -14.44
CA ASP A 182 9.85 10.18 -15.13
C ASP A 182 8.67 9.92 -16.09
N GLY A 183 8.19 8.67 -16.18
CA GLY A 183 7.05 8.28 -17.03
C GLY A 183 5.85 7.75 -16.29
N TRP A 184 5.79 8.00 -14.99
CA TRP A 184 4.69 7.53 -14.16
C TRP A 184 3.36 8.15 -14.60
N LEU A 185 3.31 9.48 -14.80
CA LEU A 185 2.07 10.17 -15.20
C LEU A 185 1.59 9.74 -16.59
N LEU A 186 2.52 9.50 -17.52
CA LEU A 186 2.19 8.97 -18.85
C LEU A 186 1.61 7.56 -18.76
N GLY A 187 2.18 6.70 -17.91
CA GLY A 187 1.66 5.36 -17.65
C GLY A 187 0.27 5.39 -17.01
N ALA A 188 0.06 6.27 -16.02
CA ALA A 188 -1.23 6.45 -15.37
C ALA A 188 -2.29 7.01 -16.33
N TRP A 189 -1.92 7.96 -17.19
CA TRP A 189 -2.77 8.45 -18.26
C TRP A 189 -3.22 7.32 -19.19
N ARG A 190 -2.27 6.57 -19.74
CA ARG A 190 -2.55 5.45 -20.66
C ARG A 190 -3.43 4.38 -20.01
N ALA A 191 -3.24 4.10 -18.72
CA ALA A 191 -4.11 3.18 -17.99
C ALA A 191 -5.51 3.74 -17.70
N ALA A 192 -5.64 5.06 -17.51
CA ALA A 192 -6.93 5.70 -17.29
C ALA A 192 -7.78 5.80 -18.58
N THR A 193 -7.10 5.93 -19.72
CA THR A 193 -7.69 6.03 -21.07
C THR A 193 -7.70 4.71 -21.83
N SER A 194 -7.04 3.66 -21.32
CA SER A 194 -7.07 2.33 -21.95
C SER A 194 -8.48 1.75 -21.92
N GLY A 195 -8.96 1.34 -23.09
CA GLY A 195 -10.28 0.73 -23.29
C GLY A 195 -11.20 1.56 -24.16
N SER A 196 -12.29 0.94 -24.63
CA SER A 196 -13.33 1.60 -25.43
C SER A 196 -14.38 2.30 -24.54
N ASP A 197 -13.94 2.90 -23.44
CA ASP A 197 -14.83 3.57 -22.48
C ASP A 197 -15.34 4.91 -23.04
N ALA A 198 -16.61 5.23 -22.77
CA ALA A 198 -17.18 6.51 -23.16
C ALA A 198 -16.45 7.69 -22.47
N PRO A 199 -16.35 8.88 -23.11
CA PRO A 199 -15.66 10.04 -22.55
C PRO A 199 -16.16 10.46 -21.15
N ALA A 200 -17.42 10.18 -20.82
CA ALA A 200 -18.01 10.44 -19.51
C ALA A 200 -17.35 9.63 -18.37
N ARG A 201 -16.76 8.46 -18.66
CA ARG A 201 -16.04 7.62 -17.69
C ARG A 201 -14.55 7.96 -17.62
N VAL A 202 -13.97 8.39 -18.75
CA VAL A 202 -12.54 8.75 -18.84
C VAL A 202 -12.26 10.09 -18.15
N ARG A 203 -13.09 11.12 -18.39
CA ARG A 203 -12.87 12.47 -17.85
C ARG A 203 -12.70 12.50 -16.33
N PRO A 204 -13.54 11.85 -15.50
CA PRO A 204 -13.34 11.82 -14.05
C PRO A 204 -12.01 11.19 -13.63
N ARG A 205 -11.60 10.08 -14.28
CA ARG A 205 -10.34 9.38 -13.99
C ARG A 205 -9.13 10.28 -14.26
N VAL A 206 -9.19 11.03 -15.36
CA VAL A 206 -8.16 12.01 -15.72
C VAL A 206 -8.09 13.16 -14.73
N GLN A 207 -9.25 13.70 -14.33
CA GLN A 207 -9.30 14.76 -13.34
C GLN A 207 -8.79 14.30 -11.97
N GLU A 208 -8.98 13.03 -11.62
CA GLU A 208 -8.39 12.44 -10.41
C GLU A 208 -6.86 12.44 -10.45
N ILE A 209 -6.24 12.21 -11.60
CA ILE A 209 -4.78 12.36 -11.79
C ILE A 209 -4.38 13.81 -11.49
N VAL A 210 -5.01 14.79 -12.15
CA VAL A 210 -4.69 16.21 -11.95
C VAL A 210 -4.88 16.63 -10.48
N ALA A 211 -5.98 16.20 -9.86
CA ALA A 211 -6.29 16.52 -8.48
C ALA A 211 -5.33 15.86 -7.49
N THR A 212 -4.88 14.64 -7.75
CA THR A 212 -3.99 13.90 -6.85
C THR A 212 -2.57 14.45 -6.91
N PHE A 213 -2.03 14.66 -8.11
CA PHE A 213 -0.63 15.04 -8.30
C PHE A 213 -0.39 16.55 -8.26
N GLY A 214 -1.33 17.35 -8.77
CA GLY A 214 -1.18 18.80 -8.86
C GLY A 214 -1.64 19.58 -7.62
N SER A 215 -2.28 18.95 -6.63
CA SER A 215 -2.85 19.67 -5.46
C SER A 215 -1.90 19.86 -4.28
N GLY A 216 -0.72 19.24 -4.30
CA GLY A 216 0.25 19.33 -3.20
C GLY A 216 -0.09 18.43 -2.01
N ARG A 217 -1.21 17.70 -2.10
CA ARG A 217 -1.65 16.77 -1.06
C ARG A 217 -0.59 15.69 -0.77
N ILE A 218 0.10 15.21 -1.81
CA ILE A 218 1.16 14.20 -1.65
C ILE A 218 2.29 14.77 -0.80
N VAL A 219 2.85 15.93 -1.17
CA VAL A 219 3.96 16.53 -0.44
C VAL A 219 3.60 16.92 0.98
N SER A 220 2.45 17.57 1.19
CA SER A 220 2.02 17.97 2.54
C SER A 220 1.84 16.77 3.46
N LEU A 221 1.24 15.69 2.97
CA LEU A 221 1.00 14.50 3.79
C LEU A 221 2.29 13.70 4.01
N ALA A 222 3.17 13.62 3.01
CA ALA A 222 4.45 12.96 3.16
C ALA A 222 5.37 13.70 4.14
N ALA A 223 5.38 15.03 4.12
CA ALA A 223 6.12 15.84 5.08
C ALA A 223 5.60 15.65 6.51
N GLU A 224 4.28 15.70 6.70
CA GLU A 224 3.66 15.46 8.00
C GLU A 224 3.94 14.04 8.52
N ALA A 225 3.86 13.03 7.65
CA ALA A 225 4.19 11.65 7.99
C ALA A 225 5.65 11.47 8.41
N ASP A 226 6.58 12.11 7.69
CA ASP A 226 8.02 12.09 8.00
C ASP A 226 8.31 12.75 9.36
N GLU A 227 7.70 13.91 9.63
CA GLU A 227 7.83 14.58 10.93
C GLU A 227 7.34 13.70 12.09
N VAL A 228 6.17 13.05 11.94
CA VAL A 228 5.61 12.15 12.95
C VAL A 228 6.49 10.89 13.14
N ALA A 229 6.99 10.30 12.04
CA ALA A 229 7.87 9.14 12.11
C ALA A 229 9.18 9.46 12.84
N LYS A 230 9.78 10.63 12.57
CA LYS A 230 11.01 11.11 13.21
C LYS A 230 10.81 11.43 14.70
N ALA A 231 9.69 12.06 15.07
CA ALA A 231 9.38 12.40 16.45
C ALA A 231 9.33 11.18 17.39
N ASN A 232 8.90 10.05 16.84
CA ASN A 232 8.74 8.80 17.59
C ASN A 232 9.92 7.82 17.42
N SER A 233 10.88 8.09 16.51
CA SER A 233 12.06 7.24 16.28
C SER A 233 13.31 8.06 15.91
N PRO A 234 13.92 8.79 16.85
CA PRO A 234 15.00 9.75 16.59
C PRO A 234 16.35 9.13 16.16
N LYS A 235 16.46 7.79 16.07
CA LYS A 235 17.71 7.07 15.76
C LYS A 235 17.88 6.73 14.28
N LYS A 236 16.87 6.94 13.42
CA LYS A 236 16.99 6.66 11.98
C LYS A 236 17.71 7.83 11.30
N LYS A 237 18.85 7.55 10.65
CA LYS A 237 19.54 8.50 9.76
C LYS A 237 18.56 8.98 8.68
N ASP A 238 18.61 10.28 8.38
CA ASP A 238 17.92 10.95 7.27
C ASP A 238 18.27 10.30 5.92
N GLU A 239 17.58 9.22 5.55
CA GLU A 239 17.34 8.95 4.14
C GLU A 239 16.16 9.84 3.76
N GLY A 240 16.47 10.97 3.13
CA GLY A 240 15.48 11.98 2.78
C GLY A 240 14.34 11.38 1.96
N ILE A 241 13.13 11.41 2.50
CA ILE A 241 11.92 10.97 1.81
C ILE A 241 11.59 12.05 0.78
N TRP A 242 12.00 11.83 -0.48
CA TRP A 242 11.87 12.83 -1.54
C TRP A 242 10.45 13.36 -1.78
N PRO A 243 9.36 12.57 -1.62
CA PRO A 243 8.00 13.10 -1.78
C PRO A 243 7.64 14.11 -0.69
N ALA A 244 8.32 14.10 0.47
CA ALA A 244 8.14 15.08 1.53
C ALA A 244 8.86 16.42 1.25
N ASP A 245 9.86 16.42 0.36
CA ASP A 245 10.55 17.62 -0.06
C ASP A 245 9.82 18.28 -1.25
N SER A 246 9.31 19.48 -1.03
CA SER A 246 8.60 20.24 -2.05
C SER A 246 9.43 20.53 -3.30
N LEU A 247 10.75 20.69 -3.18
CA LEU A 247 11.61 20.95 -4.33
C LEU A 247 11.73 19.67 -5.17
N GLN A 248 12.10 18.56 -4.54
CA GLN A 248 12.27 17.27 -5.22
C GLN A 248 10.95 16.77 -5.83
N TYR A 249 9.83 16.96 -5.12
CA TYR A 249 8.51 16.61 -5.64
C TYR A 249 8.13 17.45 -6.88
N THR A 250 8.34 18.77 -6.85
CA THR A 250 8.07 19.63 -8.01
C THR A 250 8.99 19.32 -9.18
N GLU A 251 10.28 19.01 -8.94
CA GLU A 251 11.21 18.56 -9.98
C GLU A 251 10.76 17.25 -10.64
N TRP A 252 10.34 16.26 -9.82
CA TRP A 252 9.77 15.02 -10.33
C TRP A 252 8.49 15.25 -11.14
N LEU A 253 7.60 16.12 -10.65
CA LEU A 253 6.35 16.46 -11.33
C LEU A 253 6.63 17.15 -12.67
N ALA A 254 7.56 18.09 -12.71
CA ALA A 254 7.97 18.78 -13.93
C ALA A 254 8.55 17.80 -14.96
N ARG A 255 9.44 16.88 -14.57
CA ARG A 255 9.98 15.84 -15.47
C ARG A 255 8.88 14.96 -16.06
N ASN A 256 7.90 14.56 -15.25
CA ASN A 256 6.77 13.77 -15.72
C ASN A 256 5.86 14.56 -16.68
N ILE A 257 5.61 15.85 -16.40
CA ILE A 257 4.84 16.74 -17.29
C ILE A 257 5.56 16.91 -18.62
N VAL A 258 6.88 17.15 -18.61
CA VAL A 258 7.68 17.26 -19.83
C VAL A 258 7.61 15.98 -20.63
N LYS A 259 7.74 14.81 -19.99
CA LYS A 259 7.63 13.53 -20.70
C LYS A 259 6.24 13.30 -21.31
N LEU A 260 5.18 13.70 -20.62
CA LEU A 260 3.81 13.66 -21.13
C LEU A 260 3.60 14.63 -22.31
N ALA A 261 4.19 15.82 -22.27
CA ALA A 261 4.13 16.77 -23.37
C ALA A 261 4.94 16.30 -24.60
N LEU A 262 6.09 15.65 -24.36
CA LEU A 262 6.95 15.12 -25.41
C LEU A 262 6.42 13.81 -26.02
N SER A 263 5.60 13.02 -25.30
CA SER A 263 4.92 11.89 -25.93
C SER A 263 3.92 12.39 -26.97
N GLY A 264 3.09 13.38 -26.61
CA GLY A 264 2.32 14.21 -27.55
C GLY A 264 1.49 13.43 -28.58
N GLU A 265 1.18 12.15 -28.33
CA GLU A 265 0.57 11.26 -29.31
C GLU A 265 -0.89 11.69 -29.59
N THR A 266 -1.50 12.41 -28.64
CA THR A 266 -2.87 12.90 -28.74
C THR A 266 -3.04 14.33 -28.20
N ALA A 267 -4.05 15.05 -28.69
CA ALA A 267 -4.42 16.38 -28.17
C ALA A 267 -4.81 16.34 -26.68
N ASP A 268 -5.36 15.21 -26.23
CA ASP A 268 -5.78 15.00 -24.85
C ASP A 268 -4.58 14.83 -23.89
N GLU A 269 -3.47 14.21 -24.33
CA GLU A 269 -2.22 14.17 -23.55
C GLU A 269 -1.65 15.57 -23.31
N THR A 270 -1.63 16.40 -24.36
CA THR A 270 -1.16 17.78 -24.29
C THR A 270 -2.03 18.62 -23.34
N ARG A 271 -3.34 18.38 -23.37
CA ARG A 271 -4.28 19.02 -22.44
C ARG A 271 -4.03 18.60 -20.99
N LEU A 272 -3.84 17.31 -20.72
CA LEU A 272 -3.50 16.84 -19.37
C LEU A 272 -2.20 17.48 -18.86
N ALA A 273 -1.15 17.54 -19.70
CA ALA A 273 0.10 18.18 -19.34
C ALA A 273 -0.10 19.66 -18.97
N SER A 274 -0.95 20.37 -19.72
CA SER A 274 -1.27 21.78 -19.49
C SER A 274 -2.06 21.97 -18.19
N ASP A 275 -3.06 21.12 -17.92
CA ASP A 275 -3.86 21.14 -16.69
C ASP A 275 -2.98 20.84 -15.46
N LEU A 276 -2.09 19.85 -15.55
CA LEU A 276 -1.13 19.51 -14.51
C LEU A 276 -0.16 20.66 -14.23
N PHE A 277 0.39 21.27 -15.29
CA PHE A 277 1.29 22.41 -15.15
C PHE A 277 0.60 23.61 -14.48
N ALA A 278 -0.61 23.96 -14.94
CA ALA A 278 -1.39 25.05 -14.36
C ALA A 278 -1.74 24.80 -12.88
N LYS A 279 -1.98 23.54 -12.50
CA LYS A 279 -2.21 23.15 -11.11
C LYS A 279 -0.92 23.18 -10.29
N ALA A 280 0.19 22.67 -10.83
CA ALA A 280 1.49 22.61 -10.18
C ALA A 280 2.05 24.00 -9.84
N MET A 281 1.81 25.00 -10.70
CA MET A 281 2.17 26.40 -10.42
C MET A 281 1.50 26.99 -9.17
N ARG A 282 0.42 26.36 -8.67
CA ARG A 282 -0.27 26.75 -7.44
C ARG A 282 0.30 26.08 -6.19
N LEU A 283 1.26 25.17 -6.34
CA LEU A 283 2.05 24.59 -5.26
C LEU A 283 3.02 25.66 -4.78
N GLY A 284 2.52 26.68 -4.08
CA GLY A 284 3.35 27.75 -3.55
C GLY A 284 4.46 27.18 -2.68
N HIS A 285 5.71 27.52 -2.98
CA HIS A 285 6.85 27.12 -2.17
C HIS A 285 6.97 28.08 -0.98
N PRO A 286 6.77 27.63 0.28
CA PRO A 286 7.41 28.29 1.39
C PRO A 286 8.90 27.94 1.30
N GLY A 287 9.63 28.62 0.41
CA GLY A 287 11.07 28.52 0.37
C GLY A 287 11.59 28.79 1.78
N ARG A 288 12.17 27.79 2.43
CA ARG A 288 13.00 27.98 3.62
C ARG A 288 14.15 28.88 3.15
N ARG A 289 13.98 30.19 3.31
CA ARG A 289 15.05 31.18 3.23
C ARG A 289 15.93 30.96 4.45
N HIS A 290 16.79 29.97 4.37
CA HIS A 290 17.98 29.87 5.20
C HIS A 290 19.19 29.93 4.28
N CYS A 291 20.15 30.76 4.68
CA CYS A 291 21.45 30.98 4.05
C CYS A 291 21.56 32.10 3.00
N LEU A 292 21.34 33.35 3.43
CA LEU A 292 22.25 34.46 3.13
C LEU A 292 22.47 35.27 4.41
N SER A 293 23.19 34.68 5.38
CA SER A 293 23.87 35.44 6.44
C SER A 293 24.97 34.58 7.05
N ARG A 294 26.09 34.49 6.34
CA ARG A 294 27.41 34.14 6.90
C ARG A 294 28.50 34.53 5.90
N TYR A 295 28.66 35.84 5.74
CA TYR A 295 29.96 36.43 5.44
C TYR A 295 30.19 37.55 6.44
N GLY A 296 30.40 37.15 7.70
CA GLY A 296 31.14 37.95 8.67
C GLY A 296 32.60 37.52 8.59
N MET A 297 33.35 38.12 7.68
CA MET A 297 34.81 38.02 7.69
C MET A 297 35.31 39.16 8.58
N GLY A 298 35.55 38.82 9.84
CA GLY A 298 36.48 39.58 10.66
C GLY A 298 37.90 39.23 10.22
N ARG A 299 38.60 40.23 9.71
CA ARG A 299 39.97 40.54 10.11
C ARG A 299 40.29 41.98 9.70
#